data_AF-A0A352IBV4-F1
#
_entry.id   AF-A0A352IBV4-F1
#
_cell.length_a   1.000
_cell.length_b   1.000
_cell.length_c   1.000
_cell.angle_alpha   90.00
_cell.angle_beta   90.00
_cell.angle_gamma   90.00
#
_symmetry.space_group_name_H-M   'P 1'
#
loop_
_entity.id
_entity.type
_entity.pdbx_description
1 polymer ?
#
loop_
_entity_poly.entity_id
_entity_poly.type
_entity_poly.pdbx_seq_one_letter_code
_entity_poly.pdbx_strand_id
1 'polypeptide(L)'
;MRGVLCSEASRASVPTVGPAKRDRIVAMLRKMRQRQVPIHGLGMQAHYNVHWPDARMVEAAIDSFRQVVDVIHITEMDVRASHEAGGQLTFSQGQSGTPDRETLARFNSQYASLFRVFSRHSDIIGNVTFWNLSDNDSWLGADNYPLIIGRDYKPKAAYYIVRDLARPE
;
A
#
# COMPACT_ATOMS: atom_id res chain seq x y z
N MET A 1 22.70 14.04 -1.96
CA MET A 1 21.23 13.89 -2.09
C MET A 1 20.92 12.43 -2.34
N ARG A 2 20.09 11.81 -1.49
CA ARG A 2 19.67 10.41 -1.59
C ARG A 2 18.33 10.39 -2.33
N GLY A 3 18.26 9.74 -3.49
CA GLY A 3 17.01 9.63 -4.26
C GLY A 3 16.26 8.35 -3.92
N VAL A 4 14.99 8.47 -3.54
CA VAL A 4 14.02 7.38 -3.60
C VAL A 4 13.33 7.49 -4.95
N LEU A 5 13.35 6.42 -5.75
CA LEU A 5 12.65 6.40 -7.03
C LEU A 5 11.15 6.24 -6.77
N CYS A 6 10.39 7.30 -7.02
CA CYS A 6 8.94 7.26 -7.14
C CYS A 6 8.57 6.90 -8.59
N SER A 7 7.71 5.91 -8.81
CA SER A 7 7.31 5.48 -10.16
C SER A 7 5.93 6.05 -10.54
N GLU A 8 5.87 7.01 -11.46
CA GLU A 8 4.66 7.41 -12.21
C GLU A 8 4.54 6.52 -13.48
N ALA A 9 3.45 5.82 -13.86
CA ALA A 9 2.02 6.10 -14.05
C ALA A 9 1.65 6.46 -15.51
N SER A 10 1.12 5.48 -16.27
CA SER A 10 0.25 5.70 -17.45
C SER A 10 -0.49 4.39 -17.81
N ARG A 11 -1.83 4.49 -17.94
CA ARG A 11 -2.88 3.43 -18.00
C ARG A 11 -3.15 2.77 -16.65
N ALA A 12 -4.42 2.79 -16.20
CA ALA A 12 -4.95 2.32 -14.90
C ALA A 12 -3.84 1.78 -14.00
N SER A 13 -3.25 2.64 -13.17
CA SER A 13 -1.93 2.41 -12.61
C SER A 13 -1.93 1.16 -11.75
N VAL A 14 -1.58 0.02 -12.35
CA VAL A 14 -1.45 -1.24 -11.62
C VAL A 14 -0.47 -0.96 -10.49
N PRO A 15 -0.83 -1.22 -9.22
CA PRO A 15 0.07 -0.98 -8.11
C PRO A 15 1.39 -1.74 -8.28
N THR A 16 2.44 -1.32 -7.58
CA THR A 16 3.81 -1.85 -7.73
C THR A 16 3.92 -3.36 -7.59
N VAL A 17 2.96 -3.99 -6.92
CA VAL A 17 2.85 -5.44 -6.72
C VAL A 17 2.34 -6.22 -7.94
N GLY A 18 1.80 -5.54 -8.94
CA GLY A 18 1.38 -6.17 -10.19
C GLY A 18 2.59 -6.75 -10.94
N PRO A 19 2.60 -8.05 -11.33
CA PRO A 19 3.80 -8.74 -11.82
C PRO A 19 4.51 -8.00 -12.97
N ALA A 20 3.76 -7.54 -13.97
CA ALA A 20 4.35 -6.82 -15.11
C ALA A 20 5.02 -5.50 -14.71
N LYS A 21 4.44 -4.75 -13.74
CA LYS A 21 5.03 -3.50 -13.25
C LYS A 21 6.22 -3.78 -12.33
N ARG A 22 6.08 -4.73 -11.41
CA ARG A 22 7.14 -5.22 -10.53
C ARG A 22 8.38 -5.61 -11.33
N ASP A 23 8.23 -6.47 -12.34
CA ASP A 23 9.34 -7.01 -13.12
C ASP A 23 10.06 -5.91 -13.93
N ARG A 24 9.30 -4.93 -14.45
CA ARG A 24 9.87 -3.74 -15.12
C ARG A 24 10.67 -2.87 -14.15
N ILE A 25 10.16 -2.63 -12.95
CA ILE A 25 10.88 -1.87 -11.91
C ILE A 25 12.17 -2.60 -11.52
N VAL A 26 12.11 -3.92 -11.28
CA VAL A 26 13.31 -4.74 -10.97
C VAL A 26 14.34 -4.65 -12.09
N ALA A 27 13.92 -4.80 -13.35
CA ALA A 27 14.83 -4.70 -14.50
C ALA A 27 15.46 -3.30 -14.60
N MET A 28 14.71 -2.24 -14.35
CA MET A 28 15.21 -0.87 -14.32
C MET A 28 16.25 -0.69 -13.21
N LEU A 29 15.95 -1.12 -11.98
CA LEU A 29 16.84 -1.00 -10.84
C LEU A 29 18.13 -1.79 -11.04
N ARG A 30 18.08 -2.99 -11.63
CA ARG A 30 19.27 -3.76 -12.02
C ARG A 30 20.17 -2.98 -12.98
N LYS A 31 19.59 -2.38 -14.03
CA LYS A 31 20.34 -1.55 -14.98
C LYS A 31 20.97 -0.33 -14.31
N MET A 32 20.25 0.30 -13.39
CA MET A 32 20.77 1.45 -12.64
C MET A 32 21.93 1.04 -11.70
N ARG A 33 21.83 -0.09 -11.00
CA ARG A 33 22.94 -0.63 -10.19
C ARG A 33 24.17 -0.98 -11.03
N GLN A 34 23.98 -1.60 -12.20
CA GLN A 34 25.08 -1.88 -13.15
C GLN A 34 25.81 -0.61 -13.59
N ARG A 35 25.09 0.51 -13.66
CA ARG A 35 25.63 1.84 -13.99
C ARG A 35 26.11 2.61 -12.75
N GLN A 36 26.21 1.95 -11.60
CA GLN A 36 26.64 2.55 -10.32
C GLN A 36 25.79 3.76 -9.89
N VAL A 37 24.51 3.80 -10.27
CA VAL A 37 23.59 4.85 -9.81
C VAL A 37 23.27 4.61 -8.33
N PRO A 38 23.40 5.63 -7.45
CA PRO A 38 23.25 5.47 -6.01
C PRO A 38 21.78 5.42 -5.56
N ILE A 39 21.15 4.26 -5.75
CA ILE A 39 19.77 3.98 -5.32
C ILE A 39 19.82 3.08 -4.10
N HIS A 40 19.30 3.58 -2.98
CA HIS A 40 19.35 2.90 -1.69
C HIS A 40 18.03 2.21 -1.34
N GLY A 41 16.90 2.73 -1.83
CA GLY A 41 15.59 2.24 -1.46
C GLY A 41 14.52 2.44 -2.53
N LEU A 42 13.40 1.75 -2.33
CA LEU A 42 12.21 1.81 -3.19
C LEU A 42 10.97 2.14 -2.35
N GLY A 43 10.18 3.09 -2.85
CA GLY A 43 8.84 3.36 -2.33
C GLY A 43 7.78 2.51 -3.03
N MET A 44 6.93 1.84 -2.25
CA MET A 44 5.69 1.21 -2.72
C MET A 44 4.51 2.04 -2.22
N GLN A 45 3.77 2.68 -3.15
CA GLN A 45 2.63 3.54 -2.77
C GLN A 45 1.59 2.77 -1.94
N ALA A 46 1.20 1.57 -2.39
CA ALA A 46 0.22 0.72 -1.71
C ALA A 46 -1.22 1.27 -1.65
N HIS A 47 -1.68 1.91 -2.72
CA HIS A 47 -3.10 2.17 -2.97
C HIS A 47 -3.83 0.89 -3.39
N TYR A 48 -4.55 0.28 -2.46
CA TYR A 48 -5.18 -1.03 -2.62
C TYR A 48 -6.69 -0.97 -2.38
N ASN A 49 -7.34 -2.12 -2.42
CA ASN A 49 -8.73 -2.27 -2.01
C ASN A 49 -8.97 -3.58 -1.28
N VAL A 50 -10.20 -3.79 -0.83
CA VAL A 50 -10.57 -4.96 -0.03
C VAL A 50 -10.55 -6.30 -0.79
N HIS A 51 -10.33 -6.27 -2.11
CA HIS A 51 -10.28 -7.46 -2.97
C HIS A 51 -8.87 -7.74 -3.51
N TRP A 52 -8.03 -6.71 -3.64
CA TRP A 52 -6.75 -6.79 -4.32
C TRP A 52 -5.75 -5.78 -3.76
N PRO A 53 -4.46 -6.13 -3.64
CA PRO A 53 -3.82 -7.41 -3.99
C PRO A 53 -4.05 -8.48 -2.92
N ASP A 54 -3.80 -9.75 -3.27
CA ASP A 54 -3.66 -10.79 -2.26
C ASP A 54 -2.28 -10.72 -1.56
N ALA A 55 -2.14 -11.38 -0.41
CA ALA A 55 -0.91 -11.37 0.38
C ALA A 55 0.32 -11.87 -0.40
N ARG A 56 0.12 -12.89 -1.25
CA ARG A 56 1.21 -13.52 -2.01
C ARG A 56 1.75 -12.59 -3.07
N MET A 57 0.91 -11.77 -3.68
CA MET A 57 1.35 -10.74 -4.63
C MET A 57 2.22 -9.68 -3.95
N VAL A 58 1.85 -9.26 -2.74
CA VAL A 58 2.64 -8.30 -1.94
C VAL A 58 3.97 -8.90 -1.53
N GLU A 59 3.96 -10.13 -1.00
CA GLU A 59 5.16 -10.87 -0.60
C GLU A 59 6.11 -11.09 -1.79
N ALA A 60 5.60 -11.55 -2.93
CA ALA A 60 6.40 -11.73 -4.13
C ALA A 60 7.00 -10.41 -4.67
N ALA A 61 6.34 -9.27 -4.43
CA ALA A 61 6.89 -7.96 -4.78
C ALA A 61 8.04 -7.57 -3.86
N ILE A 62 7.87 -7.72 -2.55
CA ILE A 62 8.91 -7.48 -1.54
C ILE A 62 10.13 -8.38 -1.84
N ASP A 63 9.91 -9.66 -2.09
CA ASP A 63 10.97 -10.63 -2.44
C ASP A 63 11.71 -10.31 -3.74
N SER A 64 11.04 -9.66 -4.68
CA SER A 64 11.68 -9.24 -5.93
C SER A 64 12.50 -7.97 -5.71
N PHE A 65 11.98 -7.02 -4.93
CA PHE A 65 12.64 -5.75 -4.67
C PHE A 65 13.83 -5.90 -3.70
N ARG A 66 13.78 -6.82 -2.73
CA ARG A 66 14.89 -7.08 -1.80
C ARG A 66 16.19 -7.48 -2.50
N GLN A 67 16.10 -8.02 -3.71
CA GLN A 67 17.26 -8.41 -4.51
C GLN A 67 17.97 -7.20 -5.14
N VAL A 68 17.32 -6.03 -5.17
CA VAL A 68 17.74 -4.88 -5.97
C VAL A 68 17.68 -3.54 -5.22
N VAL A 69 17.19 -3.48 -3.99
CA VAL A 69 17.28 -2.31 -3.09
C VAL A 69 17.66 -2.72 -1.67
N ASP A 70 18.18 -1.78 -0.89
CA ASP A 70 18.65 -2.06 0.47
C ASP A 70 17.52 -1.85 1.50
N VAL A 71 16.52 -1.02 1.18
CA VAL A 71 15.33 -0.78 2.01
C VAL A 71 14.08 -0.57 1.14
N ILE A 72 12.93 -1.03 1.64
CA ILE A 72 11.61 -0.81 1.04
C ILE A 72 10.79 0.05 1.98
N HIS A 73 10.12 1.07 1.46
CA HIS A 73 9.18 1.88 2.21
C HIS A 73 7.77 1.70 1.65
N ILE A 74 6.78 1.47 2.51
CA ILE A 74 5.38 1.63 2.12
C ILE A 74 5.01 3.10 2.33
N THR A 75 4.73 3.84 1.27
CA THR A 75 4.77 5.31 1.30
C THR A 75 3.41 6.00 1.36
N GLU A 76 2.35 5.39 0.83
CA GLU A 76 1.06 6.06 0.57
C GLU A 76 -0.12 5.10 0.81
N MET A 77 -0.07 4.32 1.90
CA MET A 77 -1.01 3.22 2.10
C MET A 77 -2.44 3.71 2.32
N ASP A 78 -3.36 3.16 1.53
CA ASP A 78 -4.80 3.21 1.74
C ASP A 78 -5.47 1.95 1.16
N VAL A 79 -6.64 1.57 1.70
CA VAL A 79 -7.38 0.38 1.27
C VAL A 79 -8.85 0.76 1.05
N ARG A 80 -9.25 0.98 -0.20
CA ARG A 80 -10.65 1.35 -0.52
C ARG A 80 -11.62 0.23 -0.17
N ALA A 81 -12.75 0.57 0.45
CA ALA A 81 -13.89 -0.32 0.69
C ALA A 81 -14.75 -0.53 -0.58
N SER A 82 -14.11 -0.67 -1.74
CA SER A 82 -14.75 -0.83 -3.05
C SER A 82 -13.88 -1.70 -3.95
N HIS A 83 -14.24 -1.85 -5.22
CA HIS A 83 -13.40 -2.55 -6.21
C HIS A 83 -12.39 -1.62 -6.90
N GLU A 84 -12.44 -0.31 -6.65
CA GLU A 84 -11.52 0.65 -7.27
C GLU A 84 -10.11 0.48 -6.72
N ALA A 85 -9.07 0.76 -7.51
CA ALA A 85 -7.68 0.70 -7.07
C ALA A 85 -6.79 1.65 -7.90
N GLY A 86 -5.57 1.88 -7.42
CA GLY A 86 -4.57 2.70 -8.08
C GLY A 86 -4.57 4.17 -7.65
N GLY A 87 -3.57 4.90 -8.14
CA GLY A 87 -3.25 6.28 -7.77
C GLY A 87 -3.80 7.34 -8.74
N GLN A 88 -4.87 7.05 -9.48
CA GLN A 88 -5.41 8.01 -10.46
C GLN A 88 -6.28 9.07 -9.78
N LEU A 89 -6.23 10.31 -10.29
CA LEU A 89 -7.02 11.46 -9.81
C LEU A 89 -8.51 11.36 -10.18
N THR A 90 -8.90 10.41 -11.02
CA THR A 90 -10.31 10.12 -11.31
C THR A 90 -10.76 8.99 -10.39
N PHE A 91 -11.54 9.31 -9.37
CA PHE A 91 -12.06 8.35 -8.40
C PHE A 91 -13.58 8.49 -8.30
N SER A 92 -14.28 7.37 -8.07
CA SER A 92 -15.67 7.45 -7.67
C SER A 92 -15.75 8.18 -6.34
N GLN A 93 -16.83 8.95 -6.16
CA GLN A 93 -17.19 9.51 -4.86
C GLN A 93 -17.55 8.41 -3.85
N GLY A 94 -17.45 7.12 -4.18
CA GLY A 94 -17.90 6.03 -3.32
C GLY A 94 -19.42 5.94 -3.25
N GLN A 95 -19.94 4.95 -2.52
CA GLN A 95 -21.33 4.96 -2.11
C GLN A 95 -21.42 5.63 -0.75
N SER A 96 -22.29 6.62 -0.62
CA SER A 96 -22.43 7.32 0.65
C SER A 96 -22.99 6.40 1.73
N GLY A 97 -22.42 6.51 2.93
CA GLY A 97 -22.76 5.68 4.08
C GLY A 97 -21.63 4.75 4.52
N THR A 98 -21.91 3.98 5.57
CA THR A 98 -20.97 2.94 6.05
C THR A 98 -21.08 1.72 5.12
N PRO A 99 -19.97 1.12 4.69
CA PRO A 99 -20.01 -0.12 3.91
C PRO A 99 -20.79 -1.22 4.63
N ASP A 100 -21.35 -2.16 3.86
CA ASP A 100 -22.04 -3.31 4.44
C ASP A 100 -21.12 -4.18 5.31
N ARG A 101 -21.73 -5.08 6.09
CA ARG A 101 -21.01 -5.97 7.01
C ARG A 101 -19.95 -6.82 6.32
N GLU A 102 -20.19 -7.26 5.09
CA GLU A 102 -19.27 -8.12 4.34
C GLU A 102 -18.04 -7.31 3.91
N THR A 103 -18.26 -6.14 3.33
CA THR A 103 -17.22 -5.20 2.92
C THR A 103 -16.37 -4.76 4.10
N LEU A 104 -16.97 -4.46 5.26
CA LEU A 104 -16.23 -4.15 6.49
C LEU A 104 -15.38 -5.33 6.98
N ALA A 105 -15.90 -6.56 6.91
CA ALA A 105 -15.14 -7.75 7.28
C ALA A 105 -13.94 -7.95 6.34
N ARG A 106 -14.12 -7.72 5.04
CA ARG A 106 -13.04 -7.76 4.04
C ARG A 106 -12.01 -6.67 4.28
N PHE A 107 -12.44 -5.44 4.59
CA PHE A 107 -11.57 -4.32 4.94
C PHE A 107 -10.63 -4.65 6.10
N ASN A 108 -11.20 -5.13 7.21
CA ASN A 108 -10.41 -5.53 8.38
C ASN A 108 -9.47 -6.71 8.06
N SER A 109 -9.93 -7.69 7.28
CA SER A 109 -9.13 -8.84 6.86
C SER A 109 -7.98 -8.44 5.95
N GLN A 110 -8.20 -7.47 5.06
CA GLN A 110 -7.20 -6.96 4.14
C GLN A 110 -6.08 -6.25 4.91
N TYR A 111 -6.41 -5.36 5.87
CA TYR A 111 -5.41 -4.76 6.74
C TYR A 111 -4.63 -5.79 7.55
N ALA A 112 -5.31 -6.78 8.14
CA ALA A 112 -4.64 -7.86 8.87
C ALA A 112 -3.67 -8.64 7.97
N SER A 113 -4.09 -8.97 6.75
CA SER A 113 -3.30 -9.70 5.76
C SER A 113 -2.04 -8.93 5.38
N LEU A 114 -2.20 -7.65 5.03
CA LEU A 114 -1.10 -6.76 4.63
C LEU A 114 -0.09 -6.57 5.77
N PHE A 115 -0.56 -6.25 6.99
CA PHE A 115 0.34 -6.01 8.11
C PHE A 115 1.04 -7.28 8.62
N ARG A 116 0.44 -8.47 8.46
CA ARG A 116 1.18 -9.73 8.68
C ARG A 116 2.33 -9.90 7.70
N VAL A 117 2.13 -9.57 6.41
CA VAL A 117 3.22 -9.60 5.42
C VAL A 117 4.28 -8.57 5.80
N PHE A 118 3.88 -7.34 6.12
CA PHE A 118 4.83 -6.27 6.46
C PHE A 118 5.64 -6.59 7.72
N SER A 119 5.00 -7.12 8.76
CA SER A 119 5.67 -7.53 9.99
C SER A 119 6.70 -8.63 9.74
N ARG A 120 6.38 -9.63 8.90
CA ARG A 120 7.33 -10.70 8.55
C ARG A 120 8.56 -10.21 7.76
N HIS A 121 8.44 -9.07 7.09
CA HIS A 121 9.51 -8.46 6.27
C HIS A 121 10.03 -7.15 6.90
N SER A 122 9.92 -7.02 8.23
CA SER A 122 10.38 -5.84 8.96
C SER A 122 11.90 -5.66 8.95
N ASP A 123 12.64 -6.67 8.49
CA ASP A 123 14.09 -6.61 8.23
C ASP A 123 14.44 -5.71 7.03
N ILE A 124 13.53 -5.57 6.05
CA ILE A 124 13.74 -4.73 4.87
C ILE A 124 12.71 -3.59 4.73
N ILE A 125 11.54 -3.71 5.35
CA ILE A 125 10.53 -2.65 5.34
C ILE A 125 10.86 -1.63 6.43
N GLY A 126 11.36 -0.46 6.01
CA GLY A 126 11.79 0.59 6.94
C GLY A 126 10.64 1.38 7.57
N ASN A 127 9.53 1.56 6.84
CA ASN A 127 8.34 2.23 7.37
C ASN A 127 7.07 1.86 6.59
N VAL A 128 5.92 2.10 7.24
CA VAL A 128 4.60 2.11 6.62
C VAL A 128 3.92 3.44 6.91
N THR A 129 3.68 4.23 5.86
CA THR A 129 3.03 5.54 5.91
C THR A 129 1.64 5.46 5.29
N PHE A 130 0.64 5.95 6.01
CA PHE A 130 -0.73 6.10 5.51
C PHE A 130 -0.89 7.40 4.72
N TRP A 131 -1.68 7.39 3.66
CA TRP A 131 -1.94 8.58 2.84
C TRP A 131 -3.20 9.30 3.32
N ASN A 132 -2.99 10.28 4.21
CA ASN A 132 -3.96 10.97 5.07
C ASN A 132 -4.16 10.35 6.48
N LEU A 133 -4.75 11.14 7.38
CA LEU A 133 -4.97 10.75 8.79
C LEU A 133 -6.24 9.90 8.93
N SER A 134 -7.36 10.38 8.36
CA SER A 134 -8.69 9.79 8.52
C SER A 134 -9.44 9.76 7.20
N ASP A 135 -10.55 9.01 7.16
CA ASP A 135 -11.45 9.04 6.01
C ASP A 135 -11.91 10.46 5.66
N ASN A 136 -12.05 11.36 6.65
CA ASN A 136 -12.58 12.71 6.43
C ASN A 136 -11.68 13.57 5.54
N ASP A 137 -10.37 13.37 5.65
CA ASP A 137 -9.35 14.13 4.91
C ASP A 137 -8.71 13.31 3.78
N SER A 138 -9.22 12.11 3.51
CA SER A 138 -8.70 11.25 2.45
C SER A 138 -8.85 11.90 1.08
N TRP A 139 -7.77 11.89 0.30
CA TRP A 139 -7.78 12.30 -1.11
C TRP A 139 -8.78 11.51 -1.98
N LEU A 140 -9.23 10.34 -1.51
CA LEU A 140 -10.23 9.49 -2.15
C LEU A 140 -11.67 9.90 -1.86
N GLY A 141 -11.88 10.83 -0.93
CA GLY A 141 -13.20 11.15 -0.41
C GLY A 141 -13.65 10.15 0.66
N ALA A 142 -14.38 10.67 1.65
CA ALA A 142 -14.75 9.95 2.85
C ALA A 142 -15.65 8.73 2.62
N ASP A 143 -16.39 8.74 1.52
CA ASP A 143 -17.28 7.67 1.03
C ASP A 143 -16.54 6.45 0.48
N ASN A 144 -15.21 6.52 0.27
CA ASN A 144 -14.40 5.35 -0.06
C ASN A 144 -13.94 4.54 1.17
N TYR A 145 -14.19 5.05 2.39
CA TYR A 145 -13.82 4.43 3.67
C TYR A 145 -12.36 3.88 3.76
N PRO A 146 -11.33 4.61 3.29
CA PRO A 146 -10.08 3.97 2.91
C PRO A 146 -9.03 3.81 4.03
N LEU A 147 -9.21 4.45 5.19
CA LEU A 147 -8.19 4.55 6.23
C LEU A 147 -8.61 3.88 7.54
N ILE A 148 -7.68 3.73 8.48
CA ILE A 148 -7.93 3.07 9.78
C ILE A 148 -8.57 3.99 10.83
N ILE A 149 -8.70 5.29 10.53
CA ILE A 149 -9.42 6.28 11.35
C ILE A 149 -10.65 6.75 10.57
N GLY A 150 -11.81 6.72 11.20
CA GLY A 150 -13.09 7.10 10.60
C GLY A 150 -13.27 8.60 10.42
N ARG A 151 -14.37 8.99 9.77
CA ARG A 151 -14.69 10.39 9.46
C ARG A 151 -14.85 11.28 10.68
N ASP A 152 -15.25 10.68 11.79
CA ASP A 152 -15.42 11.28 13.10
C ASP A 152 -14.11 11.33 13.92
N TYR A 153 -12.98 11.04 13.27
CA TYR A 153 -11.65 10.93 13.87
C TYR A 153 -11.57 9.84 14.96
N LYS A 154 -12.46 8.84 14.92
CA LYS A 154 -12.40 7.69 15.83
C LYS A 154 -11.66 6.51 15.19
N PRO A 155 -10.88 5.75 15.97
CA PRO A 155 -10.25 4.52 15.47
C PRO A 155 -11.28 3.51 14.99
N LYS A 156 -11.07 2.92 13.81
CA LYS A 156 -11.85 1.77 13.32
C LYS A 156 -11.29 0.47 13.89
N ALA A 157 -12.00 -0.64 13.67
CA ALA A 157 -11.49 -1.97 14.01
C ALA A 157 -10.09 -2.24 13.40
N ALA A 158 -9.87 -1.83 12.16
CA ALA A 158 -8.58 -1.95 11.48
C ALA A 158 -7.42 -1.24 12.20
N TYR A 159 -7.66 -0.14 12.94
CA TYR A 159 -6.62 0.52 13.72
C TYR A 159 -6.04 -0.42 14.78
N TYR A 160 -6.90 -1.11 15.53
CA TYR A 160 -6.46 -2.03 16.58
C TYR A 160 -5.74 -3.24 16.01
N ILE A 161 -6.21 -3.78 14.87
CA ILE A 161 -5.53 -4.84 14.12
C ILE A 161 -4.11 -4.42 13.75
N VAL A 162 -3.95 -3.23 13.16
CA VAL A 162 -2.65 -2.68 12.76
C VAL A 162 -1.74 -2.48 13.97
N ARG A 163 -2.26 -1.86 15.04
CA ARG A 163 -1.53 -1.62 16.29
C ARG A 163 -0.97 -2.92 16.88
N ASP A 164 -1.77 -3.98 16.88
CA ASP A 164 -1.40 -5.25 17.50
C ASP A 164 -0.41 -6.05 16.63
N LEU A 165 -0.52 -5.97 15.30
CA LEU A 165 0.41 -6.63 14.37
C LEU A 165 1.72 -5.87 14.16
N ALA A 166 1.75 -4.56 14.39
CA ALA A 166 2.96 -3.74 14.23
C ALA A 166 3.88 -3.76 15.46
N ARG A 167 3.46 -4.40 16.56
CA ARG A 167 4.29 -4.58 17.75
C ARG A 167 5.13 -5.85 17.58
N PRO A 168 6.48 -5.75 17.62
CA PRO A 168 7.29 -6.95 17.75
C PRO A 168 7.00 -7.64 19.09
N GLU A 169 7.09 -8.98 19.10
CA GLU A 169 7.11 -9.79 20.33
C GLU A 169 8.35 -9.47 21.18
#